data_AF-A0A510V9H7-F1
#
_entry.id   AF-A0A510V9H7-F1
#
_cell.length_a   1.000
_cell.length_b   1.000
_cell.length_c   1.000
_cell.angle_alpha   90.00
_cell.angle_beta   90.00
_cell.angle_gamma   90.00
#
_symmetry.space_group_name_H-M   'P 1'
#
loop_
_entity.id
_entity.type
_entity.pdbx_description
1 polymer ?
#
loop_
_entity_poly.entity_id
_entity_poly.type
_entity_poly.pdbx_seq_one_letter_code
_entity_poly.pdbx_strand_id
1 'polypeptide(L)'
;MNARLAGLLYLVVAVCGGFAELFARSTVKAADDVAEALRDGSDLMAVAFAADLVAYTCFLLVGIALYALVKDVHRTAAIAMLTMNAVSVALQCANLVNHAGAVLAAQRGADELAVLFLDLHGVGYLVAQVFFGGWLIPLGWLVVRSGAVPRVFGYALMVGGVGYLLGLVVELSTPGADALALTLGMLGGISEVAFLGWVLVRGVRRPVLAP
;
A
#
# COMPACT_ATOMS: atom_id res chain seq x y z
N MET A 1 -20.69 -4.99 10.11
CA MET A 1 -19.55 -5.68 9.47
C MET A 1 -18.49 -5.98 10.53
N ASN A 2 -17.80 -7.12 10.44
CA ASN A 2 -16.91 -7.59 11.49
C ASN A 2 -15.54 -6.91 11.39
N ALA A 3 -15.18 -6.06 12.36
CA ALA A 3 -13.90 -5.35 12.39
C ALA A 3 -12.69 -6.28 12.27
N ARG A 4 -12.79 -7.50 12.81
CA ARG A 4 -11.71 -8.50 12.73
C ARG A 4 -11.44 -8.96 11.30
N LEU A 5 -12.48 -8.99 10.45
CA LEU A 5 -12.31 -9.31 9.04
C LEU A 5 -11.48 -8.25 8.32
N ALA A 6 -11.68 -6.96 8.63
CA ALA A 6 -10.87 -5.88 8.08
C ALA A 6 -9.39 -6.05 8.47
N GLY A 7 -9.12 -6.37 9.74
CA GLY A 7 -7.76 -6.65 10.21
C GLY A 7 -7.13 -7.89 9.54
N LEU A 8 -7.91 -8.96 9.32
CA LEU A 8 -7.43 -10.18 8.66
C LEU A 8 -7.12 -9.95 7.19
N LEU A 9 -8.03 -9.28 6.47
CA LEU A 9 -7.81 -8.91 5.08
C LEU A 9 -6.55 -8.05 4.95
N TYR A 10 -6.33 -7.12 5.88
CA TYR A 10 -5.13 -6.30 5.87
C TYR A 10 -3.86 -7.08 6.17
N LEU A 11 -3.90 -8.09 7.04
CA LEU A 11 -2.77 -8.99 7.25
C LEU A 11 -2.39 -9.70 5.93
N VAL A 12 -3.37 -10.11 5.12
CA VAL A 12 -3.12 -10.66 3.78
C VAL A 12 -2.44 -9.62 2.89
N VAL A 13 -2.91 -8.36 2.90
CA VAL A 13 -2.26 -7.26 2.16
C VAL A 13 -0.78 -7.14 2.54
N ALA A 14 -0.49 -7.07 3.84
CA ALA A 14 0.87 -6.87 4.34
C ALA A 14 1.80 -8.04 3.98
N VAL A 15 1.32 -9.28 4.10
CA VAL A 15 2.11 -10.48 3.77
C VAL A 15 2.33 -10.60 2.26
N CYS A 16 1.27 -10.49 1.46
CA CYS A 16 1.36 -10.68 0.01
C CYS A 16 2.11 -9.52 -0.67
N GLY A 17 1.75 -8.28 -0.37
CA GLY A 17 2.44 -7.10 -0.94
C GLY A 17 3.87 -6.97 -0.42
N GLY A 18 4.10 -7.26 0.87
CA GLY A 18 5.44 -7.29 1.44
C GLY A 18 6.33 -8.34 0.79
N PHE A 19 5.81 -9.54 0.52
CA PHE A 19 6.53 -10.57 -0.23
C PHE A 19 6.85 -10.12 -1.67
N ALA A 20 5.87 -9.58 -2.39
CA ALA A 20 6.06 -9.17 -3.78
C ALA A 20 7.09 -8.04 -3.92
N GLU A 21 7.05 -7.03 -3.04
CA GLU A 21 7.95 -5.88 -3.12
C GLU A 21 9.30 -6.12 -2.43
N LEU A 22 9.27 -6.49 -1.13
CA LEU A 22 10.47 -6.52 -0.28
C LEU A 22 11.30 -7.78 -0.46
N PHE A 23 10.75 -8.84 -1.06
CA PHE A 23 11.49 -10.06 -1.35
C PHE A 23 11.65 -10.28 -2.86
N ALA A 24 10.56 -10.43 -3.62
CA ALA A 24 10.68 -10.82 -5.02
C ALA A 24 11.34 -9.73 -5.88
N ARG A 25 10.76 -8.51 -5.90
CA ARG A 25 11.29 -7.43 -6.74
C ARG A 25 12.61 -6.86 -6.23
N SER A 26 12.79 -6.73 -4.92
CA SER A 26 14.06 -6.27 -4.34
C SER A 26 15.23 -7.20 -4.69
N THR A 27 15.02 -8.53 -4.68
CA THR A 27 16.05 -9.51 -5.05
C THR A 27 16.47 -9.33 -6.51
N VAL A 28 15.51 -9.14 -7.42
CA VAL A 28 15.79 -8.90 -8.85
C VAL A 28 16.51 -7.57 -9.07
N LYS A 29 16.07 -6.50 -8.41
CA LYS A 29 16.69 -5.16 -8.51
C LYS A 29 18.11 -5.09 -7.95
N ALA A 30 18.47 -5.98 -7.03
CA ALA A 30 19.78 -6.03 -6.41
C ALA A 30 20.80 -6.85 -7.21
N ALA A 31 20.38 -7.51 -8.30
CA ALA A 31 21.27 -8.29 -9.15
C ALA A 31 22.18 -7.39 -10.00
N ASP A 32 23.39 -7.89 -10.32
CA ASP A 32 24.33 -7.20 -11.22
C ASP A 32 23.76 -7.07 -12.64
N ASP A 33 23.05 -8.10 -13.10
CA ASP A 33 22.27 -8.09 -14.34
C ASP A 33 20.79 -8.33 -14.03
N VAL A 34 20.02 -7.24 -14.01
CA VAL A 34 18.58 -7.25 -13.73
C VAL A 34 17.80 -8.00 -14.81
N ALA A 35 18.21 -7.94 -16.08
CA ALA A 35 17.49 -8.61 -17.17
C ALA A 35 17.71 -10.12 -17.13
N GLU A 36 18.92 -10.57 -16.82
CA GLU A 36 19.21 -11.98 -16.52
C GLU A 36 18.42 -12.45 -15.30
N ALA A 37 18.43 -11.70 -14.19
CA ALA A 37 17.67 -12.03 -13.00
C ALA A 37 16.15 -12.10 -13.24
N LEU A 38 15.60 -11.25 -14.12
CA LEU A 38 14.20 -11.32 -14.56
C LEU A 38 13.88 -12.59 -15.38
N ARG A 39 14.82 -13.03 -16.23
CA ARG A 39 14.68 -14.27 -17.01
C ARG A 39 14.70 -15.48 -16.10
N ASP A 40 15.72 -15.60 -15.27
CA ASP A 40 15.94 -16.75 -14.39
C ASP A 40 14.92 -16.79 -13.25
N GLY A 41 14.47 -15.62 -12.80
CA GLY A 41 13.47 -15.43 -11.76
C GLY A 41 12.02 -15.33 -12.25
N SER A 42 11.70 -15.73 -13.48
CA SER A 42 10.36 -15.49 -14.04
C SER A 42 9.22 -16.11 -13.23
N ASP A 43 9.45 -17.28 -12.64
CA ASP A 43 8.46 -17.95 -11.77
C ASP A 43 8.24 -17.17 -10.47
N LEU A 44 9.32 -16.67 -9.85
CA LEU A 44 9.23 -15.81 -8.67
C LEU A 44 8.45 -14.53 -8.99
N MET A 45 8.71 -13.93 -10.14
CA MET A 45 8.00 -12.74 -10.60
C MET A 45 6.53 -13.01 -10.92
N ALA A 46 6.18 -14.19 -11.44
CA ALA A 46 4.78 -14.60 -11.63
C ALA A 46 4.05 -14.78 -10.29
N VAL A 47 4.71 -15.38 -9.29
CA VAL A 47 4.15 -15.49 -7.92
C VAL A 47 4.00 -14.12 -7.28
N ALA A 48 4.97 -13.21 -7.45
CA ALA A 48 4.88 -11.84 -6.97
C ALA A 48 3.69 -11.07 -7.58
N PHE A 49 3.48 -11.22 -8.89
CA PHE A 49 2.33 -10.65 -9.59
C PHE A 49 0.99 -11.16 -9.02
N ALA A 50 0.87 -12.47 -8.82
CA ALA A 50 -0.32 -13.07 -8.23
C ALA A 50 -0.55 -12.62 -6.78
N ALA A 51 0.52 -12.53 -5.99
CA ALA A 51 0.47 -12.04 -4.62
C ALA A 51 -0.02 -10.58 -4.56
N ASP A 52 0.47 -9.71 -5.46
CA ASP A 52 0.00 -8.33 -5.55
C ASP A 52 -1.48 -8.23 -5.93
N LEU A 53 -1.96 -9.03 -6.89
CA LEU A 53 -3.39 -9.06 -7.23
C LEU A 53 -4.26 -9.43 -6.02
N VAL A 54 -3.83 -10.42 -5.24
CA VAL A 54 -4.51 -10.80 -3.98
C VAL A 54 -4.44 -9.63 -2.98
N ALA A 55 -3.26 -9.03 -2.80
CA ALA A 55 -3.06 -7.90 -1.90
C ALA A 55 -3.96 -6.71 -2.27
N TYR A 56 -3.98 -6.27 -3.52
CA TYR A 56 -4.78 -5.12 -3.96
C TYR A 56 -6.28 -5.40 -3.87
N THR A 57 -6.71 -6.63 -4.17
CA THR A 57 -8.12 -7.04 -3.99
C THR A 57 -8.50 -6.99 -2.52
N CYS A 58 -7.68 -7.58 -1.64
CA CYS A 58 -7.90 -7.51 -0.19
C CYS A 58 -7.88 -6.07 0.32
N PHE A 59 -7.01 -5.21 -0.23
CA PHE A 59 -6.90 -3.82 0.18
C PHE A 59 -8.15 -3.00 -0.17
N LEU A 60 -8.76 -3.25 -1.32
CA LEU A 60 -10.07 -2.67 -1.64
C LEU A 60 -11.15 -3.13 -0.66
N LEU A 61 -11.16 -4.43 -0.33
CA LEU A 61 -12.09 -4.98 0.65
C LEU A 61 -11.87 -4.39 2.05
N VAL A 62 -10.62 -4.08 2.43
CA VAL A 62 -10.29 -3.34 3.67
C VAL A 62 -10.90 -1.95 3.62
N GLY A 63 -10.75 -1.21 2.51
CA GLY A 63 -11.35 0.10 2.34
C GLY A 63 -12.88 0.08 2.50
N ILE A 64 -13.55 -0.88 1.87
CA ILE A 64 -15.00 -1.10 2.00
C ILE A 64 -15.37 -1.47 3.44
N ALA A 65 -14.57 -2.33 4.07
CA ALA A 65 -14.77 -2.78 5.44
C ALA A 65 -14.71 -1.61 6.43
N LEU A 66 -13.68 -0.78 6.31
CA LEU A 66 -13.50 0.41 7.13
C LEU A 66 -14.58 1.43 6.84
N TYR A 67 -14.95 1.66 5.58
CA TYR A 67 -16.03 2.59 5.21
C TYR A 67 -17.31 2.28 5.98
N ALA A 68 -17.78 1.04 5.96
CA ALA A 68 -19.02 0.72 6.65
C ALA A 68 -18.89 0.66 8.19
N LEU A 69 -17.67 0.73 8.75
CA LEU A 69 -17.45 0.93 10.18
C LEU A 69 -17.51 2.42 10.58
N VAL A 70 -17.07 3.33 9.70
CA VAL A 70 -16.90 4.76 10.03
C VAL A 70 -17.87 5.70 9.30
N LYS A 71 -18.68 5.20 8.37
CA LYS A 71 -19.60 6.00 7.55
C LYS A 71 -20.58 6.85 8.38
N ASP A 72 -21.00 6.35 9.53
CA ASP A 72 -21.99 6.99 10.40
C ASP A 72 -21.34 8.07 11.30
N VAL A 73 -20.01 8.14 11.35
CA VAL A 73 -19.26 9.18 12.07
C VAL A 73 -19.18 10.47 11.25
N HIS A 74 -18.82 10.35 9.96
CA HIS A 74 -18.81 11.48 9.02
C HIS A 74 -18.74 10.99 7.58
N ARG A 75 -19.88 11.02 6.89
CA ARG A 75 -20.06 10.41 5.56
C ARG A 75 -19.04 10.89 4.51
N THR A 76 -18.80 12.20 4.42
CA THR A 76 -17.89 12.78 3.42
C THR A 76 -16.45 12.33 3.62
N ALA A 77 -16.00 12.23 4.87
CA ALA A 77 -14.62 11.80 5.16
C ALA A 77 -14.47 10.29 4.93
N ALA A 78 -15.49 9.50 5.26
CA ALA A 78 -15.51 8.07 4.96
C ALA A 78 -15.48 7.80 3.44
N ILE A 79 -16.21 8.59 2.65
CA ILE A 79 -16.16 8.53 1.18
C ILE A 79 -14.77 8.93 0.69
N ALA A 80 -14.19 10.04 1.17
CA ALA A 80 -12.85 10.47 0.77
C ALA A 80 -11.80 9.38 1.02
N MET A 81 -11.82 8.76 2.21
CA MET A 81 -10.98 7.62 2.56
C MET A 81 -11.15 6.45 1.57
N LEU A 82 -12.39 6.01 1.32
CA LEU A 82 -12.68 4.90 0.42
C LEU A 82 -12.24 5.21 -1.02
N THR A 83 -12.50 6.42 -1.50
CA THR A 83 -12.13 6.84 -2.86
C THR A 83 -10.62 6.85 -3.03
N MET A 84 -9.87 7.41 -2.08
CA MET A 84 -8.40 7.40 -2.14
C MET A 84 -7.85 5.97 -2.13
N ASN A 85 -8.39 5.10 -1.27
CA ASN A 85 -8.03 3.69 -1.25
C ASN A 85 -8.33 3.00 -2.61
N ALA A 86 -9.53 3.19 -3.17
CA ALA A 86 -9.93 2.57 -4.43
C ALA A 86 -9.10 3.07 -5.62
N VAL A 87 -8.79 4.37 -5.67
CA VAL A 87 -7.91 4.94 -6.71
C VAL A 87 -6.49 4.39 -6.59
N SER A 88 -5.96 4.27 -5.36
CA SER A 88 -4.66 3.62 -5.12
C SER A 88 -4.65 2.17 -5.64
N VAL A 89 -5.67 1.38 -5.30
CA VAL A 89 -5.83 0.00 -5.81
C VAL A 89 -5.87 -0.04 -7.34
N ALA A 90 -6.67 0.82 -7.96
CA ALA A 90 -6.79 0.86 -9.42
C ALA A 90 -5.45 1.19 -10.10
N LEU A 91 -4.71 2.16 -9.58
CA LEU A 91 -3.39 2.53 -10.10
C LEU A 91 -2.39 1.39 -9.93
N GLN A 92 -2.35 0.72 -8.77
CA GLN A 92 -1.45 -0.41 -8.54
C GLN A 92 -1.78 -1.61 -9.43
N CYS A 93 -3.05 -1.94 -9.61
CA CYS A 93 -3.47 -2.98 -10.56
C CYS A 93 -3.08 -2.64 -12.00
N ALA A 94 -3.26 -1.39 -12.42
CA ALA A 94 -2.82 -0.94 -13.74
C ALA A 94 -1.29 -1.01 -13.88
N ASN A 95 -0.56 -0.70 -12.81
CA ASN A 95 0.90 -0.73 -12.78
C ASN A 95 1.48 -2.15 -12.88
N LEU A 96 0.73 -3.19 -12.51
CA LEU A 96 1.15 -4.57 -12.72
C LEU A 96 1.36 -4.91 -14.20
N VAL A 97 0.81 -4.13 -15.13
CA VAL A 97 1.12 -4.25 -16.56
C VAL A 97 2.61 -3.98 -16.81
N ASN A 98 3.22 -3.03 -16.10
CA ASN A 98 4.66 -2.77 -16.20
C ASN A 98 5.47 -3.93 -15.63
N HIS A 99 5.05 -4.51 -14.50
CA HIS A 99 5.69 -5.72 -13.95
C HIS A 99 5.66 -6.88 -14.96
N ALA A 100 4.50 -7.15 -15.56
CA ALA A 100 4.36 -8.18 -16.59
C ALA A 100 5.19 -7.85 -17.85
N GLY A 101 5.24 -6.57 -18.24
CA GLY A 101 6.05 -6.07 -19.34
C GLY A 101 7.54 -6.35 -19.14
N ALA A 102 8.05 -6.16 -17.92
CA ALA A 102 9.44 -6.41 -17.57
C ALA A 102 9.82 -7.89 -17.80
N VAL A 103 9.01 -8.81 -17.27
CA VAL A 103 9.24 -10.26 -17.43
C VAL A 103 9.12 -10.68 -18.89
N LEU A 104 8.10 -10.19 -19.61
CA LEU A 104 7.89 -10.53 -21.02
C LEU A 104 9.01 -10.02 -21.91
N ALA A 105 9.51 -8.82 -21.66
CA ALA A 105 10.64 -8.25 -22.40
C ALA A 105 11.92 -9.05 -22.14
N ALA A 106 12.20 -9.41 -20.88
CA ALA A 106 13.35 -10.22 -20.50
C ALA A 106 13.35 -11.58 -21.21
N GLN A 107 12.21 -12.28 -21.19
CA GLN A 107 12.04 -13.58 -21.87
C GLN A 107 12.20 -13.51 -23.40
N ARG A 108 11.99 -12.34 -24.00
CA ARG A 108 12.19 -12.09 -25.43
C ARG A 108 13.62 -11.64 -25.77
N GLY A 109 14.51 -11.53 -24.79
CA GLY A 109 15.86 -11.00 -24.96
C GLY A 109 15.91 -9.50 -25.20
N ALA A 110 14.86 -8.76 -24.84
CA ALA A 110 14.80 -7.31 -24.96
C ALA A 110 15.19 -6.66 -23.62
N ASP A 111 16.46 -6.82 -23.25
CA ASP A 111 16.97 -6.54 -21.90
C ASP A 111 16.78 -5.07 -21.50
N GLU A 112 17.04 -4.11 -22.39
CA GLU A 112 16.79 -2.68 -22.13
C GLU A 112 15.31 -2.38 -21.85
N LEU A 113 14.39 -3.03 -22.57
CA LEU A 113 12.96 -2.88 -22.33
C LEU A 113 12.53 -3.54 -21.02
N ALA A 114 13.16 -4.65 -20.64
CA ALA A 114 12.89 -5.35 -19.39
C ALA A 114 13.19 -4.45 -18.18
N VAL A 115 14.37 -3.83 -18.17
CA VAL A 115 14.79 -2.89 -17.14
C VAL A 115 13.87 -1.66 -17.13
N LEU A 116 13.60 -1.08 -18.31
CA LEU A 116 12.71 0.07 -18.41
C LEU A 116 11.31 -0.21 -17.82
N PHE A 117 10.70 -1.35 -18.13
CA PHE A 117 9.41 -1.72 -17.58
C PHE A 117 9.46 -1.93 -16.07
N LEU A 118 10.55 -2.48 -15.52
CA LEU A 118 10.72 -2.64 -14.08
C LEU A 118 10.87 -1.28 -13.37
N ASP A 119 11.57 -0.34 -13.99
CA ASP A 119 11.70 1.04 -13.49
C ASP A 119 10.36 1.78 -13.57
N LEU A 120 9.63 1.66 -14.67
CA LEU A 120 8.29 2.22 -14.82
C LEU A 120 7.32 1.64 -13.79
N HIS A 121 7.47 0.37 -13.42
CA HIS A 121 6.73 -0.21 -12.31
C HIS A 121 7.07 0.51 -10.99
N GLY A 122 8.35 0.82 -10.72
CA GLY A 122 8.74 1.63 -9.56
C GLY A 122 8.09 3.02 -9.57
N VAL A 123 8.11 3.70 -10.72
CA VAL A 123 7.46 5.02 -10.88
C VAL A 123 5.95 4.94 -10.65
N GLY A 124 5.29 3.90 -11.17
CA GLY A 124 3.85 3.72 -10.96
C GLY A 124 3.49 3.49 -9.48
N TYR A 125 4.37 2.86 -8.71
CA TYR A 125 4.23 2.73 -7.26
C TYR A 125 4.26 4.11 -6.56
N LEU A 126 5.19 4.99 -6.96
CA LEU A 126 5.23 6.37 -6.46
C LEU A 126 3.94 7.13 -6.80
N VAL A 127 3.44 7.02 -8.03
CA VAL A 127 2.17 7.68 -8.40
C VAL A 127 1.01 7.18 -7.53
N ALA A 128 0.92 5.87 -7.29
CA ALA A 128 -0.10 5.30 -6.42
C ALA A 128 0.08 5.70 -4.93
N GLN A 129 1.31 5.98 -4.50
CA GLN A 129 1.64 6.37 -3.12
C GLN A 129 0.95 7.66 -2.68
N VAL A 130 0.63 8.58 -3.59
CA VAL A 130 -0.15 9.78 -3.27
C VAL A 130 -1.51 9.41 -2.66
N PHE A 131 -2.18 8.43 -3.25
CA PHE A 131 -3.49 7.97 -2.81
C PHE A 131 -3.40 6.97 -1.66
N PHE A 132 -2.36 6.13 -1.67
CA PHE A 132 -2.04 5.17 -0.61
C PHE A 132 -1.60 5.84 0.70
N GLY A 133 -0.86 6.94 0.66
CA GLY A 133 -0.61 7.76 1.84
C GLY A 133 -1.83 8.61 2.21
N GLY A 134 -2.49 9.14 1.19
CA GLY A 134 -3.62 10.06 1.33
C GLY A 134 -4.80 9.48 2.11
N TRP A 135 -5.18 8.23 1.88
CA TRP A 135 -6.36 7.64 2.55
C TRP A 135 -6.18 7.46 4.08
N LEU A 136 -4.94 7.41 4.57
CA LEU A 136 -4.66 7.31 6.01
C LEU A 136 -5.06 8.59 6.77
N ILE A 137 -5.03 9.74 6.11
CA ILE A 137 -5.38 11.03 6.72
C ILE A 137 -6.88 11.09 7.12
N PRO A 138 -7.85 10.89 6.19
CA PRO A 138 -9.26 10.86 6.56
C PRO A 138 -9.59 9.68 7.47
N LEU A 139 -8.95 8.52 7.31
CA LEU A 139 -9.12 7.39 8.23
C LEU A 139 -8.69 7.78 9.65
N GLY A 140 -7.49 8.32 9.82
CA GLY A 140 -6.96 8.72 11.12
C GLY A 140 -7.83 9.76 11.80
N TRP A 141 -8.32 10.74 11.05
CA TRP A 141 -9.29 11.73 11.57
C TRP A 141 -10.61 11.09 12.01
N LEU A 142 -11.17 10.15 11.22
CA LEU A 142 -12.37 9.39 11.59
C LEU A 142 -12.15 8.55 12.85
N VAL A 143 -10.97 7.94 13.00
CA VAL A 143 -10.59 7.19 14.20
C VAL A 143 -10.59 8.09 15.43
N VAL A 144 -9.97 9.27 15.35
CA VAL A 144 -9.97 10.25 16.46
C VAL A 144 -11.38 10.68 16.85
N ARG A 145 -12.25 10.92 15.86
CA ARG A 145 -13.62 11.42 16.06
C ARG A 145 -14.58 10.33 16.57
N SER A 146 -14.43 9.10 16.09
CA SER A 146 -15.34 7.99 16.44
C SER A 146 -15.22 7.53 17.90
N GLY A 147 -14.04 7.69 18.52
CA GLY A 147 -13.73 7.14 19.84
C GLY A 147 -13.76 5.61 19.92
N ALA A 148 -13.92 4.92 18.79
CA ALA A 148 -14.12 3.47 18.72
C ALA A 148 -12.82 2.66 18.90
N VAL A 149 -11.68 3.32 18.66
CA VAL A 149 -10.29 2.86 18.80
C VAL A 149 -9.52 3.96 19.53
N PRO A 150 -8.44 3.66 20.30
CA PRO A 150 -7.65 4.69 20.97
C PRO A 150 -7.16 5.77 20.00
N ARG A 151 -7.33 7.05 20.39
CA ARG A 151 -7.02 8.21 19.54
C ARG A 151 -5.56 8.25 19.07
N VAL A 152 -4.64 7.66 19.83
CA VAL A 152 -3.22 7.54 19.46
C VAL A 152 -3.04 6.90 18.08
N PHE A 153 -3.84 5.89 17.73
CA PHE A 153 -3.78 5.28 16.40
C PHE A 153 -4.25 6.24 15.31
N GLY A 154 -5.28 7.04 15.59
CA GLY A 154 -5.76 8.04 14.64
C GLY A 154 -4.72 9.11 14.33
N TYR A 155 -4.00 9.60 15.36
CA TYR A 155 -2.88 10.52 15.15
C TYR A 155 -1.71 9.86 14.44
N ALA A 156 -1.35 8.63 14.82
CA ALA A 156 -0.29 7.88 14.16
C ALA A 156 -0.57 7.69 12.66
N LEU A 157 -1.80 7.35 12.28
CA LEU A 157 -2.22 7.21 10.88
C LEU A 157 -2.10 8.52 10.10
N MET A 158 -2.50 9.65 10.68
CA MET A 158 -2.36 10.95 10.03
C MET A 158 -0.88 11.30 9.82
N VAL A 159 -0.04 11.09 10.82
CA VAL A 159 1.42 11.30 10.72
C VAL A 159 2.02 10.36 9.69
N GLY A 160 1.62 9.09 9.68
CA GLY A 160 2.07 8.09 8.72
C GLY A 160 1.66 8.42 7.29
N GLY A 161 0.43 8.88 7.07
CA GLY A 161 -0.04 9.35 5.77
C GLY A 161 0.76 10.53 5.26
N VAL A 162 1.06 11.51 6.12
CA VAL A 162 1.97 12.62 5.79
C VAL A 162 3.38 12.11 5.51
N GLY A 163 3.86 11.13 6.27
CA GLY A 163 5.14 10.45 6.03
C GLY A 163 5.25 9.87 4.62
N TYR A 164 4.24 9.12 4.16
CA TYR A 164 4.20 8.62 2.78
C TYR A 164 4.25 9.75 1.74
N LEU A 165 3.51 10.84 1.94
CA LEU A 165 3.49 11.96 1.00
C LEU A 165 4.83 12.72 0.98
N LEU A 166 5.46 12.92 2.14
CA LEU A 166 6.78 13.54 2.23
C LEU A 166 7.86 12.63 1.64
N GLY A 167 7.79 11.31 1.88
CA GLY A 167 8.71 10.33 1.30
C GLY A 167 8.69 10.39 -0.23
N LEU A 168 7.49 10.47 -0.81
CA LEU A 168 7.31 10.68 -2.26
C LEU A 168 7.95 11.99 -2.75
N VAL A 169 7.75 13.09 -2.02
CA VAL A 169 8.36 14.38 -2.40
C VAL A 169 9.88 14.29 -2.35
N VAL A 170 10.45 13.66 -1.32
CA VAL A 170 11.90 13.46 -1.18
C VAL A 170 12.44 12.63 -2.34
N GLU A 171 11.80 11.51 -2.68
CA GLU A 171 12.24 10.63 -3.76
C GLU A 171 12.21 11.30 -5.14
N LEU A 172 11.24 12.18 -5.38
CA LEU A 172 11.14 12.93 -6.64
C LEU A 172 12.04 14.16 -6.73
N SER A 173 12.36 14.81 -5.60
CA SER A 173 13.05 16.12 -5.60
C SER A 173 14.50 16.08 -5.13
N THR A 174 14.92 15.02 -4.45
CA THR A 174 16.24 14.93 -3.83
C THR A 174 16.92 13.61 -4.18
N PRO A 175 17.57 13.52 -5.36
CA PRO A 175 18.35 12.33 -5.74
C PRO A 175 19.39 11.97 -4.67
N GLY A 176 19.47 10.70 -4.30
CA GLY A 176 20.40 10.19 -3.28
C GLY A 176 19.89 10.28 -1.83
N ALA A 177 18.64 10.71 -1.61
CA ALA A 177 18.00 10.73 -0.29
C ALA A 177 17.13 9.48 -0.02
N ASP A 178 17.44 8.34 -0.63
CA ASP A 178 16.62 7.11 -0.59
C ASP A 178 16.39 6.62 0.85
N ALA A 179 17.40 6.74 1.71
CA ALA A 179 17.28 6.37 3.12
C ALA A 179 16.26 7.24 3.89
N LEU A 180 16.15 8.53 3.55
CA LEU A 180 15.18 9.42 4.15
C LEU A 180 13.77 9.12 3.64
N ALA A 181 13.61 8.91 2.33
CA ALA A 181 12.33 8.50 1.73
C ALA A 181 11.82 7.19 2.34
N LEU A 182 12.70 6.20 2.49
CA LEU A 182 12.41 4.92 3.14
C LEU A 182 11.98 5.10 4.60
N THR A 183 12.71 5.93 5.37
CA THR A 183 12.38 6.20 6.78
C THR A 183 10.99 6.83 6.91
N LEU A 184 10.65 7.79 6.05
CA LEU A 184 9.35 8.44 6.03
C LEU A 184 8.23 7.45 5.64
N GLY A 185 8.49 6.55 4.68
CA GLY A 185 7.58 5.47 4.32
C GLY A 185 7.36 4.46 5.46
N MET A 186 8.42 4.11 6.20
CA MET A 186 8.33 3.20 7.35
C MET A 186 7.45 3.75 8.47
N LEU A 187 7.47 5.07 8.73
CA LEU A 187 6.55 5.70 9.68
C LEU A 187 5.09 5.45 9.28
N GLY A 188 4.79 5.55 7.98
CA GLY A 188 3.51 5.18 7.39
C GLY A 188 3.15 3.72 7.68
N GLY A 189 4.00 2.79 7.24
CA GLY A 189 3.76 1.35 7.37
C GLY A 189 3.58 0.91 8.83
N ILE A 190 4.40 1.41 9.75
CA ILE A 190 4.30 1.09 11.18
C ILE A 190 2.96 1.57 11.74
N SER A 191 2.53 2.79 11.40
CA SER A 191 1.26 3.34 11.88
C SER A 191 0.06 2.52 11.41
N GLU A 192 0.11 2.05 10.18
CA GLU A 192 -0.95 1.30 9.51
C GLU A 192 -1.06 -0.13 10.07
N VAL A 193 0.08 -0.83 10.15
CA VAL A 193 0.18 -2.17 10.74
C VAL A 193 -0.22 -2.15 12.21
N ALA A 194 0.20 -1.14 12.98
CA ALA A 194 -0.18 -1.02 14.38
C ALA A 194 -1.69 -0.82 14.56
N PHE A 195 -2.31 0.04 13.76
CA PHE A 195 -3.76 0.26 13.78
C PHE A 195 -4.53 -1.01 13.38
N LEU A 196 -4.14 -1.66 12.30
CA LEU A 196 -4.87 -2.82 11.78
C LEU A 196 -4.63 -4.08 12.63
N GLY A 197 -3.46 -4.21 13.25
CA GLY A 197 -3.19 -5.19 14.30
C GLY A 197 -4.10 -4.99 15.51
N TRP A 198 -4.33 -3.74 15.94
CA TRP A 198 -5.29 -3.46 17.01
C TRP A 198 -6.72 -3.87 16.60
N VAL A 199 -7.15 -3.48 15.40
CA VAL A 199 -8.47 -3.82 14.86
C VAL A 199 -8.67 -5.35 14.75
N LEU A 200 -7.63 -6.09 14.37
CA LEU A 200 -7.64 -7.55 14.30
C LEU A 200 -7.84 -8.19 15.68
N VAL A 201 -7.05 -7.78 16.67
CA VAL A 201 -7.04 -8.42 18.00
C VAL A 201 -8.21 -7.97 18.87
N ARG A 202 -8.42 -6.65 18.97
CA ARG A 202 -9.40 -6.05 19.90
C ARG A 202 -10.74 -5.74 19.25
N GLY A 203 -10.81 -5.72 17.91
CA GLY A 203 -11.99 -5.22 17.21
C GLY A 203 -12.21 -3.73 17.43
N VAL A 204 -13.38 -3.25 17.01
CA VAL A 204 -13.79 -1.84 17.14
C VAL A 204 -14.94 -1.78 18.14
N ARG A 205 -14.88 -0.84 19.11
CA ARG A 205 -16.00 -0.60 20.03
C ARG A 205 -17.16 0.01 19.24
N ARG A 206 -18.42 -0.18 19.67
CA ARG A 206 -19.56 0.49 19.00
C ARG A 206 -19.27 2.00 18.97
N PRO A 207 -19.28 2.66 17.79
CA PRO A 207 -19.03 4.09 17.70
C PRO A 207 -20.03 4.83 18.59
N VAL A 208 -19.54 5.77 19.40
CA VAL A 208 -20.45 6.72 20.05
C VAL A 208 -20.90 7.66 18.93
N LEU A 209 -22.16 7.59 18.54
CA LEU A 209 -22.76 8.56 17.62
C LEU A 209 -22.57 9.94 18.26
N ALA A 210 -21.72 10.77 17.66
CA ALA A 210 -21.64 12.17 18.08
C ALA A 210 -22.98 12.84 17.74
N PRO A 211 -23.58 13.62 18.67
CA PRO A 211 -24.80 14.36 18.40
C PRO A 211 -24.61 15.42 17.31
#